data_AF-A0A5K1BTZ3-F1
#
_entry.id   AF-A0A5K1BTZ3-F1
#
_cell.length_a   1.000
_cell.length_b   1.000
_cell.length_c   1.000
_cell.angle_alpha   90.00
_cell.angle_beta   90.00
_cell.angle_gamma   90.00
#
_symmetry.space_group_name_H-M   'P 1'
#
loop_
_entity.id
_entity.type
_entity.pdbx_description
1 polymer ?
#
loop_
_entity_poly.entity_id
_entity_poly.type
_entity_poly.pdbx_seq_one_letter_code
_entity_poly.pdbx_strand_id
1 'polypeptide(L)' 'KIEREEFKKVMSLMRSYNRQGIKHRDGKRIGLKIGDSVENGGLVEYFFGKDGNSSLQHEKFVGFLRDLHDE' A
#
# COMPACT_ATOMS: atom_id res chain seq x y z
N LYS A 1 8.42 0.13 15.63
CA LYS A 1 9.07 0.44 14.33
C LYS A 1 8.65 -0.63 13.35
N ILE A 2 8.28 -0.27 12.12
CA ILE A 2 7.80 -1.18 11.09
C ILE A 2 8.91 -1.31 10.05
N GLU A 3 9.33 -2.54 9.78
CA GLU A 3 10.31 -2.81 8.73
C GLU A 3 9.68 -2.85 7.34
N ARG A 4 10.50 -2.68 6.30
CA ARG A 4 10.04 -2.65 4.91
C ARG A 4 9.26 -3.90 4.52
N GLU A 5 9.74 -5.07 4.94
CA GLU A 5 9.11 -6.35 4.63
C GLU A 5 7.81 -6.57 5.42
N GLU A 6 7.74 -6.08 6.66
CA GLU A 6 6.51 -6.08 7.45
C GLU A 6 5.45 -5.16 6.82
N PHE A 7 5.86 -3.97 6.38
CA PHE A 7 4.98 -3.05 5.66
C PHE A 7 4.44 -3.68 4.38
N LYS A 8 5.28 -4.35 3.58
CA LYS A 8 4.83 -5.07 2.39
C LYS A 8 3.80 -6.17 2.72
N LYS A 9 4.00 -6.91 3.82
CA LYS A 9 3.02 -7.91 4.29
C LYS A 9 1.69 -7.26 4.65
N VAL A 10 1.70 -6.14 5.37
CA VAL A 10 0.49 -5.38 5.72
C VAL A 10 -0.24 -4.91 4.46
N MET A 11 0.46 -4.33 3.49
CA MET A 11 -0.16 -3.86 2.24
C MET A 11 -0.73 -5.01 1.40
N SER A 12 -0.03 -6.15 1.35
CA SER A 12 -0.53 -7.37 0.70
C SER A 12 -1.80 -7.89 1.39
N LEU A 13 -1.82 -7.88 2.72
CA LEU A 13 -2.96 -8.30 3.53
C LEU A 13 -4.16 -7.36 3.33
N MET A 14 -3.97 -6.05 3.43
CA MET A 14 -5.05 -5.07 3.17
C MET A 14 -5.63 -5.24 1.77
N ARG A 15 -4.79 -5.49 0.76
CA ARG A 15 -5.24 -5.74 -0.61
C ARG A 15 -6.05 -7.04 -0.73
N SER A 16 -5.68 -8.10 -0.02
CA SER A 16 -6.39 -9.37 -0.08
C SER A 16 -7.79 -9.29 0.54
N TYR A 17 -7.96 -8.53 1.62
CA TYR A 17 -9.26 -8.22 2.21
C TYR A 17 -10.13 -7.36 1.28
N ASN A 18 -9.56 -6.32 0.67
CA ASN A 18 -10.29 -5.45 -0.25
C ASN A 18 -10.61 -6.10 -1.61
N ARG A 19 -10.06 -7.28 -1.90
CA ARG A 19 -10.33 -8.04 -3.14
C ARG A 19 -11.65 -8.83 -3.08
N GLN A 20 -12.23 -9.04 -1.89
CA GLN A 20 -13.42 -9.88 -1.71
C GLN A 20 -14.77 -9.20 -2.07
N GLY A 21 -14.76 -7.98 -2.61
CA GLY A 21 -15.99 -7.24 -3.00
C GLY A 21 -16.06 -6.75 -4.44
N ILE A 22 -15.08 -7.09 -5.30
CA ILE A 22 -14.97 -6.54 -6.67
C ILE A 22 -14.93 -7.68 -7.70
N LYS A 23 -15.80 -8.67 -7.51
CA LYS A 23 -16.27 -9.52 -8.61
C LYS A 23 -17.56 -8.84 -9.09
N HIS A 24 -17.75 -8.70 -10.40
CA HIS A 24 -18.86 -8.00 -11.05
C HIS A 24 -18.67 -6.49 -11.28
N ARG A 25 -18.04 -6.15 -12.40
CA ARG A 25 -18.70 -5.48 -13.53
C ARG A 25 -17.78 -5.52 -14.76
N ASP A 26 -18.06 -6.43 -15.68
CA ASP A 26 -17.68 -6.38 -17.10
C ASP A 26 -16.22 -6.08 -17.48
N GLY A 27 -15.24 -6.71 -16.81
CA GLY A 27 -13.99 -7.12 -17.43
C GLY A 27 -13.11 -6.04 -18.09
N LYS A 28 -13.36 -4.75 -17.85
CA LYS A 28 -12.58 -3.64 -18.42
C LYS A 28 -12.19 -2.66 -17.33
N ARG A 29 -11.26 -3.09 -16.48
CA ARG A 29 -10.43 -2.13 -15.77
C ARG A 29 -9.30 -1.71 -16.70
N ILE A 30 -9.42 -0.52 -17.28
CA ILE A 30 -8.29 0.41 -17.43
C ILE A 30 -7.95 0.94 -16.02
N GLY A 31 -7.89 0.04 -15.04
CA GLY A 31 -7.40 0.33 -13.71
C GLY A 31 -5.93 0.04 -13.83
N LEU A 32 -5.13 1.09 -13.66
CA LEU A 32 -3.69 1.06 -13.42
C LEU A 32 -3.25 -0.37 -13.07
N LYS A 33 -2.37 -0.97 -13.88
CA LYS A 33 -1.77 -2.27 -13.56
C LYS A 33 -0.95 -2.12 -12.27
N ILE A 34 -1.58 -2.01 -11.10
CA ILE A 34 -0.97 -2.14 -9.77
C ILE A 34 -0.63 -3.63 -9.52
N GLY A 35 -0.49 -4.42 -10.59
CA GLY A 35 -0.02 -5.79 -10.58
C GLY A 35 1.46 -5.89 -10.93
N ASP A 36 1.98 -4.97 -11.75
CA ASP A 36 3.32 -5.12 -12.32
C ASP A 36 4.19 -3.92 -11.95
N SER A 37 5.14 -4.19 -11.04
CA SER A 37 6.44 -3.52 -11.01
C SER A 37 6.50 -2.03 -10.64
N VAL A 38 5.65 -1.53 -9.75
CA VAL A 38 5.94 -0.31 -8.98
C VAL A 38 5.63 -0.59 -7.51
N GLU A 39 6.65 -0.77 -6.68
CA GLU A 39 6.53 -1.20 -5.27
C GLU A 39 5.42 -0.44 -4.52
N ASN A 40 4.27 -1.09 -4.32
CA ASN A 40 3.07 -0.53 -3.67
C ASN A 40 2.72 0.91 -4.14
N GLY A 41 2.87 1.20 -5.45
CA GLY A 41 2.53 2.52 -6.00
C GLY A 41 3.37 3.68 -5.46
N GLY A 42 4.63 3.41 -5.07
CA GLY A 42 5.54 4.43 -4.54
C GLY A 42 5.48 4.60 -3.01
N LEU A 43 4.58 3.90 -2.31
CA LEU A 43 4.47 4.00 -0.85
C LEU A 43 5.72 3.48 -0.13
N VAL A 44 6.40 2.49 -0.72
CA VAL A 44 7.67 2.00 -0.15
C VAL A 44 8.73 3.09 -0.19
N GLU A 45 8.88 3.79 -1.32
CA GLU A 45 9.81 4.92 -1.44
C GLU A 45 9.41 6.08 -0.50
N TYR A 46 8.11 6.37 -0.38
CA TYR A 46 7.60 7.43 0.50
C TYR A 46 7.94 7.19 1.98
N PHE A 47 7.81 5.95 2.47
CA PHE A 47 8.04 5.64 3.88
C PHE A 47 9.48 5.24 4.21
N PHE A 48 10.17 4.58 3.27
CA PHE A 48 11.48 3.96 3.51
C PHE A 48 12.63 4.66 2.75
N GLY A 49 12.31 5.64 1.89
CA GLY A 49 13.25 6.31 1.00
C GLY A 49 13.62 5.45 -0.21
N LYS A 50 14.33 6.04 -1.17
CA LYS A 50 14.81 5.35 -2.39
C LYS A 50 15.69 4.14 -2.07
N ASP A 51 16.49 4.24 -1.01
CA ASP A 51 17.40 3.18 -0.57
C ASP A 51 16.71 2.13 0.32
N GLY A 52 15.46 2.38 0.74
CA GLY A 52 14.69 1.47 1.58
C GLY A 52 15.24 1.25 2.99
N ASN A 53 16.26 2.02 3.40
CA ASN A 53 16.98 1.86 4.67
C ASN A 53 16.39 2.72 5.81
N SER A 54 15.47 3.63 5.48
CA SER A 54 14.73 4.36 6.52
C SER A 54 13.72 3.42 7.16
N SER A 55 13.33 3.69 8.40
CA SER A 55 12.33 2.87 9.08
C SER A 55 11.05 3.63 9.34
N LEU A 56 9.92 2.94 9.17
CA LEU A 56 8.61 3.52 9.38
C LEU A 56 8.25 3.48 10.87
N GLN A 57 8.00 4.65 11.46
CA GLN A 57 7.40 4.73 12.80
C GLN A 57 5.91 4.43 12.72
N HIS A 58 5.39 3.75 13.75
CA HIS A 58 3.99 3.36 13.79
C HIS A 58 3.06 4.59 13.75
N GLU A 59 3.39 5.63 14.50
CA GLU A 59 2.63 6.89 14.55
C GLU A 59 2.53 7.56 13.18
N LYS A 60 3.62 7.57 12.40
CA LYS A 60 3.63 8.11 11.03
C LYS A 60 2.72 7.30 10.09
N PHE A 61 2.70 5.98 10.24
CA PHE A 61 1.82 5.12 9.45
C PHE A 61 0.33 5.32 9.81
N VAL A 62 0.01 5.40 11.10
CA VAL A 62 -1.36 5.67 11.56
C VAL A 62 -1.81 7.07 11.15
N GLY A 63 -0.94 8.07 11.26
CA GLY A 63 -1.21 9.44 10.78
C GLY A 63 -1.55 9.46 9.30
N PHE A 64 -0.74 8.79 8.46
CA PHE A 64 -1.04 8.65 7.04
C PHE A 64 -2.41 8.00 6.77
N LEU A 65 -2.79 6.95 7.51
CA LEU A 65 -4.10 6.32 7.32
C LEU A 65 -5.27 7.21 7.75
N ARG A 66 -5.08 8.02 8.80
CA ARG A 66 -6.08 9.00 9.24
C ARG A 66 -6.25 10.09 8.20
N ASP A 67 -5.15 10.67 7.75
CA ASP A 67 -5.16 11.73 6.74
C ASP A 67 -5.77 11.23 5.41
N LEU A 68 -5.59 9.94 5.07
CA LEU A 68 -6.21 9.29 3.91
C LEU A 68 -7.73 9.07 4.07
N HIS A 69 -8.25 8.99 5.29
CA HIS A 69 -9.67 8.77 5.57
C HIS A 69 -10.46 10.08 5.70
N ASP A 70 -9.77 11.22 5.87
CA ASP A 70 -10.38 12.54 5.99
C ASP A 70 -10.56 13.27 4.63
N GLU A 71 -10.19 12.62 3.50
CA GLU A 71 -10.40 13.07 2.12
C GLU A 71 -11.62 12.38 1.45
#